data_AF-A0A7R8WS68-F1
#
_entry.id   AF-A0A7R8WS68-F1
#
_cell.length_a   1.000
_cell.length_b   1.000
_cell.length_c   1.000
_cell.angle_alpha   90.00
_cell.angle_beta   90.00
_cell.angle_gamma   90.00
#
_symmetry.space_group_name_H-M   'P 1'
#
loop_
_entity.id
_entity.type
_entity.pdbx_description
1 polymer ?
#
loop_
_entity_poly.entity_id
_entity_poly.type
_entity_poly.pdbx_seq_one_letter_code
_entity_poly.pdbx_strand_id
1 'polypeptide(L)'
;MAREGDFLDDLYYRLNVVPIQAPPLRERIDDLPPLVRHFIEHTAASENLRPRSVEPAALARLMQHRWPGNIRELRNLVQRLMILGPGGDITAEEVDAAMGTGGPTGDAALVDSSLPLKEARGRFERDYFEALLKQHDGNVASVARHAGLERTHVYRKLKSLGLDGTHLLILGAGQVGASTAELLAGERNDVTVIDRDSHALQQLEERIDVRVVNGDCTHPDVLAAGGLEDADMLVAVTDSDAVNLVACRIAQVLFHTPTKVARLRAHTFYEKPELFERGGLAVDVRISPEQIVTRQILRVIEHPGALQVLDFAGGAVRMVAETAEEGAPLVGKPLTEFRRVVPDMDARIAAIFRNGESIRPRSHVRIEPGDEVFLVAETRKIRDYMRLLRPLKKGGHSRITIAGAGNIGLNLAQALSEQRYHVKVIEHSRERAQTVAEHIDG
;
A
#
# COMPACT_ATOMS: atom_id res chain seq x y z
N MET A 1 8.58 4.11 22.16
CA MET A 1 8.25 5.44 21.61
C MET A 1 8.11 5.33 20.11
N ALA A 2 6.91 5.02 19.62
CA ALA A 2 6.60 5.14 18.20
C ALA A 2 6.24 6.61 17.94
N ARG A 3 6.81 7.19 16.87
CA ARG A 3 6.56 8.59 16.48
C ARG A 3 5.10 8.75 16.06
N GLU A 4 4.52 9.89 16.39
CA GLU A 4 3.10 10.29 16.28
C GLU A 4 2.51 10.34 14.86
N GLY A 5 3.11 9.68 13.86
CA GLY A 5 2.71 9.72 12.44
C GLY A 5 2.27 8.39 11.84
N ASP A 6 2.97 7.28 12.13
CA ASP A 6 2.74 6.00 11.41
C ASP A 6 1.41 5.30 11.79
N PHE A 7 0.82 5.67 12.93
CA PHE A 7 -0.44 5.08 13.40
C PHE A 7 -1.67 5.65 12.68
N LEU A 8 -1.56 6.84 12.08
CA LEU A 8 -2.66 7.52 11.39
C LEU A 8 -2.82 7.08 9.94
N ASP A 9 -1.74 6.70 9.25
CA ASP A 9 -1.82 6.29 7.84
C ASP A 9 -2.53 4.94 7.67
N ASP A 10 -2.24 3.95 8.53
CA ASP A 10 -2.92 2.65 8.50
C ASP A 10 -4.42 2.76 8.88
N LEU A 11 -4.76 3.74 9.73
CA LEU A 11 -6.15 4.08 10.07
C LEU A 11 -6.85 4.87 8.95
N TYR A 12 -6.11 5.70 8.22
CA TYR A 12 -6.60 6.57 7.13
C TYR A 12 -7.07 5.74 5.92
N TYR A 13 -6.35 4.67 5.57
CA TYR A 13 -6.74 3.77 4.46
C TYR A 13 -8.02 2.98 4.73
N ARG A 14 -8.51 2.90 5.98
CA ARG A 14 -9.71 2.12 6.34
C ARG A 14 -10.94 2.93 6.75
N LEU A 15 -10.86 4.26 6.90
CA LEU A 15 -11.94 5.07 7.52
C LEU A 15 -12.37 6.33 6.76
N ASN A 16 -11.95 6.51 5.50
CA ASN A 16 -12.27 7.72 4.73
C ASN A 16 -13.70 7.69 4.13
N VAL A 17 -14.73 7.99 4.93
CA VAL A 17 -16.15 7.96 4.51
C VAL A 17 -16.88 9.31 4.63
N VAL A 18 -16.24 10.45 4.93
CA VAL A 18 -16.96 11.75 4.84
C VAL A 18 -16.08 12.88 4.29
N PRO A 19 -16.25 13.30 3.02
CA PRO A 19 -15.61 14.49 2.51
C PRO A 19 -16.28 15.75 3.07
N ILE A 20 -15.50 16.62 3.71
CA ILE A 20 -15.93 17.99 4.03
C ILE A 20 -15.90 18.78 2.72
N GLN A 21 -17.08 19.12 2.18
CA GLN A 21 -17.18 19.93 0.98
C GLN A 21 -17.03 21.42 1.34
N ALA A 22 -15.93 22.04 0.88
CA ALA A 22 -15.77 23.49 0.93
C ALA A 22 -16.46 24.10 -0.30
N PRO A 23 -17.43 25.02 -0.14
CA PRO A 23 -18.11 25.63 -1.27
C PRO A 23 -17.15 26.52 -2.08
N PRO A 24 -17.36 26.61 -3.40
CA PRO A 24 -16.45 27.29 -4.32
C PRO A 24 -16.39 28.81 -4.08
N LEU A 25 -15.22 29.43 -4.34
CA LEU A 25 -14.96 30.85 -4.06
C LEU A 25 -16.01 31.82 -4.64
N ARG A 26 -16.62 31.49 -5.78
CA ARG A 26 -17.70 32.27 -6.40
C ARG A 26 -18.96 32.42 -5.54
N GLU A 27 -19.21 31.47 -4.62
CA GLU A 27 -20.35 31.49 -3.68
C GLU A 27 -20.01 32.24 -2.38
N ARG A 28 -18.77 32.73 -2.26
CA ARG A 28 -18.23 33.43 -1.08
C ARG A 28 -17.30 34.58 -1.50
N ILE A 29 -17.69 35.35 -2.52
CA ILE A 29 -16.83 36.38 -3.11
C ILE A 29 -16.45 37.50 -2.10
N ASP A 30 -17.26 37.67 -1.05
CA ASP A 30 -16.98 38.59 0.06
C ASP A 30 -15.74 38.17 0.89
N ASP A 31 -15.34 36.89 0.85
CA ASP A 31 -14.11 36.38 1.47
C ASP A 31 -12.86 36.71 0.63
N LEU A 32 -13.01 37.19 -0.61
CA LEU A 32 -11.90 37.39 -1.54
C LEU A 32 -10.92 38.49 -1.09
N PRO A 33 -11.34 39.69 -0.66
CA PRO A 33 -10.41 40.72 -0.18
C PRO A 33 -9.51 40.29 0.99
N PRO A 34 -10.00 39.65 2.08
CA PRO A 34 -9.13 39.16 3.14
C PRO A 34 -8.22 38.00 2.68
N LEU A 35 -8.69 37.13 1.76
CA LEU A 35 -7.86 36.06 1.19
C LEU A 35 -6.71 36.61 0.33
N VAL A 36 -6.97 37.61 -0.51
CA VAL A 36 -5.93 38.27 -1.31
C VAL A 36 -4.86 38.88 -0.41
N ARG A 37 -5.28 39.61 0.63
CA ARG A 37 -4.35 40.19 1.61
C ARG A 37 -3.49 39.12 2.28
N HIS A 38 -4.12 38.04 2.74
CA HIS A 38 -3.42 36.93 3.36
C HIS A 38 -2.37 36.32 2.43
N PHE A 39 -2.69 36.10 1.16
CA PHE A 39 -1.73 35.53 0.21
C PHE A 39 -0.60 36.48 -0.14
N ILE A 40 -0.85 37.80 -0.22
CA ILE A 40 0.20 38.79 -0.42
C ILE A 40 1.18 38.78 0.76
N GLU A 41 0.66 38.82 2.00
CA GLU A 41 1.49 38.79 3.21
C GLU A 41 2.28 37.49 3.32
N HIS A 42 1.64 36.36 3.04
CA HIS A 42 2.28 35.05 3.09
C HIS A 42 3.39 34.90 2.04
N THR A 43 3.13 35.28 0.79
CA THR A 43 4.14 35.23 -0.29
C THR A 43 5.27 36.22 -0.05
N ALA A 44 4.97 37.43 0.44
CA ALA A 44 5.99 38.40 0.80
C ALA A 44 6.94 37.84 1.87
N ALA A 45 6.40 37.18 2.90
CA ALA A 45 7.18 36.55 3.96
C ALA A 45 7.98 35.33 3.48
N SER A 46 7.40 34.48 2.62
CA SER A 46 8.08 33.26 2.15
C SER A 46 9.18 33.52 1.13
N GLU A 47 8.98 34.50 0.24
CA GLU A 47 9.90 34.85 -0.85
C GLU A 47 10.81 36.05 -0.52
N ASN A 48 10.75 36.57 0.72
CA ASN A 48 11.48 37.74 1.19
C ASN A 48 11.27 38.99 0.30
N LEU A 49 10.04 39.19 -0.17
CA LEU A 49 9.60 40.31 -1.00
C LEU A 49 8.91 41.38 -0.13
N ARG A 50 8.83 42.62 -0.61
CA ARG A 50 8.03 43.66 0.05
C ARG A 50 6.55 43.45 -0.29
N PRO A 51 5.62 43.45 0.70
CA PRO A 51 4.19 43.39 0.42
C PRO A 51 3.76 44.54 -0.50
N ARG A 52 2.96 44.24 -1.52
CA ARG A 52 2.38 45.22 -2.44
C ARG A 52 0.92 45.49 -2.05
N SER A 53 0.43 46.72 -2.15
CA SER A 53 -1.00 47.00 -1.96
C SER A 53 -1.77 46.70 -3.24
N VAL A 54 -3.07 46.39 -3.13
CA VAL A 54 -3.94 46.13 -4.29
C VAL A 54 -4.81 47.35 -4.53
N GLU A 55 -4.78 47.89 -5.74
CA GLU A 55 -5.65 49.02 -6.09
C GLU A 55 -7.14 48.61 -6.08
N PRO A 56 -8.06 49.54 -5.75
CA PRO A 56 -9.50 49.24 -5.76
C PRO A 56 -10.01 48.71 -7.10
N ALA A 57 -9.47 49.22 -8.22
CA ALA A 57 -9.82 48.75 -9.56
C ALA A 57 -9.32 47.31 -9.83
N ALA A 58 -8.13 46.95 -9.32
CA ALA A 58 -7.57 45.61 -9.44
C ALA A 58 -8.37 44.59 -8.61
N LEU A 59 -8.76 44.97 -7.39
CA LEU A 59 -9.61 44.13 -6.55
C LEU A 59 -10.99 43.89 -7.18
N ALA A 60 -11.58 44.91 -7.80
CA ALA A 60 -12.84 44.77 -8.53
C ALA A 60 -12.74 43.78 -9.70
N ARG A 61 -11.60 43.73 -10.41
CA ARG A 61 -11.33 42.71 -11.45
C ARG A 61 -11.28 41.30 -10.89
N LEU A 62 -10.59 41.11 -9.76
CA LEU A 62 -10.51 39.81 -9.09
C LEU A 62 -11.89 39.32 -8.62
N MET A 63 -12.75 40.22 -8.16
CA MET A 63 -14.12 39.89 -7.72
C MET A 63 -15.06 39.53 -8.89
N GLN A 64 -14.77 40.00 -10.10
CA GLN A 64 -15.56 39.69 -11.30
C GLN A 64 -15.16 38.35 -11.96
N HIS A 65 -14.03 37.76 -11.56
CA HIS A 65 -13.55 36.50 -12.12
C HIS A 65 -14.29 35.28 -11.53
N ARG A 66 -14.47 34.22 -12.34
CA ARG A 66 -15.28 33.03 -11.95
C ARG A 66 -14.54 32.02 -11.05
N TRP A 67 -13.21 32.11 -10.99
CA TRP A 67 -12.34 31.24 -10.19
C TRP A 67 -12.60 29.72 -10.35
N PRO A 68 -12.49 29.15 -11.57
CA PRO A 68 -12.67 27.71 -11.80
C PRO A 68 -11.73 26.83 -10.96
N GLY A 69 -10.52 27.30 -10.64
CA GLY A 69 -9.57 26.63 -9.75
C GLY A 69 -9.67 27.03 -8.28
N ASN A 70 -10.72 27.77 -7.89
CA ASN A 70 -11.05 28.15 -6.51
C ASN A 70 -9.85 28.85 -5.82
N ILE A 71 -9.65 28.64 -4.51
CA ILE A 71 -8.56 29.25 -3.73
C ILE A 71 -7.15 28.97 -4.32
N ARG A 72 -6.95 27.83 -5.01
CA ARG A 72 -5.64 27.49 -5.60
C ARG A 72 -5.26 28.44 -6.74
N GLU A 73 -6.23 28.73 -7.59
CA GLU A 73 -6.05 29.67 -8.70
C GLU A 73 -5.78 31.09 -8.19
N LEU A 74 -6.57 31.54 -7.20
CA LEU A 74 -6.37 32.84 -6.55
C LEU A 74 -4.96 32.99 -5.96
N ARG A 75 -4.52 31.99 -5.19
CA ARG A 75 -3.18 31.99 -4.58
C ARG A 75 -2.07 32.07 -5.63
N ASN A 76 -2.17 31.28 -6.69
CA ASN A 76 -1.16 31.25 -7.74
C ASN A 76 -1.11 32.58 -8.52
N LEU A 77 -2.26 33.21 -8.76
CA LEU A 77 -2.33 34.53 -9.40
C LEU A 77 -1.66 35.60 -8.53
N VAL A 78 -2.00 35.65 -7.24
CA VAL A 78 -1.40 36.60 -6.28
C VAL A 78 0.11 36.40 -6.19
N GLN A 79 0.58 35.15 -6.11
CA GLN A 79 2.01 34.85 -6.08
C GLN A 79 2.72 35.36 -7.34
N ARG A 80 2.13 35.18 -8.52
CA ARG A 80 2.68 35.68 -9.78
C ARG A 80 2.77 37.20 -9.81
N LEU A 81 1.70 37.89 -9.36
CA LEU A 81 1.67 39.36 -9.28
C LEU A 81 2.73 39.91 -8.31
N MET A 82 3.04 39.18 -7.24
CA MET A 82 4.07 39.55 -6.28
C MET A 82 5.50 39.37 -6.84
N ILE A 83 5.75 38.30 -7.60
CA ILE A 83 7.10 37.96 -8.09
C ILE A 83 7.46 38.70 -9.38
N LEU A 84 6.52 38.79 -10.34
CA LEU A 84 6.79 39.29 -11.69
C LEU A 84 6.41 40.77 -11.89
N GLY A 85 5.72 41.36 -10.92
CA GLY A 85 5.21 42.71 -11.07
C GLY A 85 6.24 43.80 -10.74
N PRO A 86 6.10 45.00 -11.32
CA PRO A 86 7.06 46.09 -11.23
C PRO A 86 6.98 46.82 -9.88
N GLY A 87 7.31 46.17 -8.76
CA GLY A 87 7.68 46.79 -7.47
C GLY A 87 6.76 47.86 -6.81
N GLY A 88 5.57 48.13 -7.35
CA GLY A 88 4.61 49.16 -6.89
C GLY A 88 3.28 48.58 -6.40
N ASP A 89 2.18 49.32 -6.45
CA ASP A 89 0.85 48.73 -6.14
C ASP A 89 0.36 47.86 -7.31
N ILE A 90 -0.44 46.84 -7.01
CA ILE A 90 -1.00 45.91 -8.02
C ILE A 90 -2.16 46.61 -8.72
N THR A 91 -1.99 46.89 -10.00
CA THR A 91 -2.96 47.60 -10.85
C THR A 91 -3.94 46.65 -11.54
N ALA A 92 -5.05 47.20 -12.06
CA ALA A 92 -6.04 46.41 -12.80
C ALA A 92 -5.46 45.81 -14.10
N GLU A 93 -4.54 46.52 -14.75
CA GLU A 93 -3.86 46.05 -15.98
C GLU A 93 -2.93 44.87 -15.68
N GLU A 94 -2.23 44.87 -14.53
CA GLU A 94 -1.42 43.73 -14.10
C GLU A 94 -2.28 42.49 -13.82
N VAL A 95 -3.44 42.68 -13.20
CA VAL A 95 -4.41 41.61 -12.95
C VAL A 95 -4.97 41.08 -14.26
N ASP A 96 -5.37 41.95 -15.19
CA ASP A 96 -5.90 41.55 -16.50
C ASP A 96 -4.83 40.85 -17.35
N ALA A 97 -3.57 41.27 -17.29
CA ALA A 97 -2.46 40.59 -17.95
C ALA A 97 -2.17 39.20 -17.33
N ALA A 98 -2.24 39.10 -16.00
CA ALA A 98 -2.01 37.83 -15.30
C ALA A 98 -3.18 36.83 -15.46
N MET A 99 -4.42 37.33 -15.58
CA MET A 99 -5.63 36.54 -15.87
C MET A 99 -5.80 36.24 -17.37
N GLY A 100 -5.32 37.12 -18.24
CA GLY A 100 -5.33 37.01 -19.72
C GLY A 100 -4.42 35.90 -20.27
N THR A 101 -3.70 35.20 -19.40
CA THR A 101 -3.11 33.89 -19.67
C THR A 101 -3.96 32.78 -19.05
N GLY A 102 -5.09 32.43 -19.67
CA GLY A 102 -5.91 31.31 -19.20
C GLY A 102 -7.15 30.97 -20.03
N GLY A 103 -7.02 30.07 -21.00
CA GLY A 103 -8.15 29.40 -21.65
C GLY A 103 -7.69 28.38 -22.72
N PRO A 104 -8.12 27.10 -22.69
CA PRO A 104 -7.47 26.00 -23.40
C PRO A 104 -8.01 25.84 -24.82
N THR A 105 -7.23 26.21 -25.82
CA THR A 105 -7.43 25.73 -27.19
C THR A 105 -6.09 25.70 -27.93
N GLY A 106 -5.65 24.48 -28.27
CA GLY A 106 -4.96 24.19 -29.52
C GLY A 106 -3.59 24.84 -29.76
N ASP A 107 -2.57 23.98 -29.66
CA ASP A 107 -1.30 24.01 -30.39
C ASP A 107 -0.20 25.04 -30.06
N ALA A 108 1.02 24.48 -30.04
CA ALA A 108 2.35 25.07 -29.99
C ALA A 108 2.85 25.57 -28.62
N ALA A 109 3.68 24.72 -28.00
CA ALA A 109 4.53 25.01 -26.87
C ALA A 109 5.39 26.28 -27.10
N LEU A 110 5.14 27.32 -26.31
CA LEU A 110 6.02 28.48 -26.19
C LEU A 110 7.17 28.12 -25.23
N VAL A 111 8.39 28.11 -25.76
CA VAL A 111 9.61 27.91 -24.98
C VAL A 111 9.77 29.07 -23.99
N ASP A 112 9.75 28.78 -22.70
CA ASP A 112 9.99 29.76 -21.62
C ASP A 112 11.48 30.12 -21.57
N SER A 113 11.86 31.21 -22.24
CA SER A 113 13.24 31.69 -22.35
C SER A 113 13.78 32.35 -21.07
N SER A 114 12.99 32.39 -20.00
CA SER A 114 13.41 32.95 -18.71
C SER A 114 14.17 31.94 -17.82
N LEU A 115 14.10 30.65 -18.16
CA LEU A 115 14.71 29.56 -17.41
C LEU A 115 16.10 29.19 -17.95
N PRO A 116 17.05 28.77 -17.10
CA PRO A 116 18.27 28.11 -17.55
C PRO A 116 17.93 26.89 -18.42
N LEU A 117 18.64 26.71 -19.55
CA LEU A 117 18.36 25.68 -20.57
C LEU A 117 18.15 24.26 -19.99
N LYS A 118 18.87 23.92 -18.92
CA LYS A 118 18.75 22.63 -18.24
C LYS A 118 17.37 22.41 -17.61
N GLU A 119 16.80 23.44 -16.99
CA GLU A 119 15.50 23.40 -16.32
C GLU A 119 14.36 23.52 -17.32
N ALA A 120 14.51 24.38 -18.34
CA ALA A 120 13.57 24.48 -19.46
C ALA A 120 13.43 23.12 -20.17
N ARG A 121 14.55 22.44 -20.44
CA ARG A 121 14.55 21.09 -21.03
C ARG A 121 13.90 20.07 -20.11
N GLY A 122 14.23 20.07 -18.82
CA GLY A 122 13.65 19.12 -17.86
C GLY A 122 12.14 19.27 -17.71
N ARG A 123 11.63 20.51 -17.73
CA ARG A 123 10.19 20.79 -17.68
C ARG A 123 9.49 20.38 -18.96
N PHE A 124 10.04 20.72 -20.13
CA PHE A 124 9.51 20.25 -21.41
C PHE A 124 9.46 18.72 -21.48
N GLU A 125 10.55 18.05 -21.10
CA GLU A 125 10.62 16.59 -21.09
C GLU A 125 9.56 15.99 -20.14
N ARG A 126 9.42 16.53 -18.93
CA ARG A 126 8.38 16.10 -17.97
C ARG A 126 6.98 16.27 -18.56
N ASP A 127 6.64 17.47 -19.03
CA ASP A 127 5.31 17.79 -19.52
C ASP A 127 4.98 16.97 -20.79
N TYR A 128 5.96 16.71 -21.66
CA TYR A 128 5.85 15.86 -22.84
C TYR A 128 5.56 14.40 -22.48
N PHE A 129 6.35 13.81 -21.58
CA PHE A 129 6.16 12.42 -21.17
C PHE A 129 4.89 12.22 -20.33
N GLU A 130 4.51 13.20 -19.50
CA GLU A 130 3.26 13.14 -18.73
C GLU A 130 2.03 13.18 -19.66
N ALA A 131 2.08 13.99 -20.73
CA ALA A 131 1.02 14.02 -21.74
C ALA A 131 0.93 12.70 -22.52
N LEU A 132 2.06 12.12 -22.94
CA LEU A 132 2.09 10.83 -23.63
C LEU A 132 1.59 9.69 -22.75
N LEU A 133 1.95 9.67 -21.47
CA LEU A 133 1.45 8.68 -20.51
C LEU A 133 -0.06 8.79 -20.35
N LYS A 134 -0.62 10.00 -20.24
CA LYS A 134 -2.09 10.20 -20.17
C LYS A 134 -2.79 9.76 -21.46
N GLN A 135 -2.18 10.01 -22.62
CA GLN A 135 -2.77 9.64 -23.92
C GLN A 135 -2.75 8.14 -24.18
N HIS A 136 -1.74 7.43 -23.67
CA HIS A 136 -1.55 5.99 -23.85
C HIS A 136 -1.91 5.17 -22.61
N ASP A 137 -2.68 5.74 -21.69
CA ASP A 137 -3.17 5.10 -20.45
C ASP A 137 -2.06 4.43 -19.62
N GLY A 138 -0.90 5.09 -19.52
CA GLY A 138 0.26 4.58 -18.79
C GLY A 138 1.10 3.53 -19.52
N ASN A 139 0.71 3.11 -20.73
CA ASN A 139 1.44 2.09 -21.50
C ASN A 139 2.79 2.60 -22.03
N VAL A 140 3.87 2.34 -21.29
CA VAL A 140 5.22 2.80 -21.61
C VAL A 140 5.72 2.28 -22.95
N ALA A 141 5.30 1.08 -23.38
CA ALA A 141 5.65 0.52 -24.69
C ALA A 141 5.05 1.31 -25.86
N SER A 142 3.85 1.88 -25.68
CA SER A 142 3.20 2.74 -26.66
C SER A 142 3.80 4.14 -26.65
N VAL A 143 4.14 4.66 -25.47
CA VAL A 143 4.91 5.90 -25.31
C VAL A 143 6.29 5.81 -25.98
N ALA A 144 7.01 4.71 -25.82
CA ALA A 144 8.33 4.50 -26.44
C ALA A 144 8.26 4.47 -27.97
N ARG A 145 7.27 3.75 -28.53
CA ARG A 145 7.02 3.74 -29.97
C ARG A 145 6.67 5.13 -30.51
N HIS A 146 5.83 5.88 -29.78
CA HIS A 146 5.44 7.24 -30.15
C HIS A 146 6.62 8.22 -30.07
N ALA A 147 7.46 8.10 -29.04
CA ALA A 147 8.62 8.95 -28.82
C ALA A 147 9.82 8.59 -29.70
N GLY A 148 9.78 7.47 -30.44
CA GLY A 148 10.89 6.99 -31.27
C GLY A 148 12.14 6.62 -30.46
N LEU A 149 11.96 6.25 -29.19
CA LEU A 149 13.03 5.91 -28.27
C LEU A 149 12.97 4.42 -27.92
N GLU A 150 14.15 3.84 -27.66
CA GLU A 150 14.22 2.53 -27.02
C GLU A 150 13.51 2.54 -25.67
N ARG A 151 12.80 1.46 -25.35
CA ARG A 151 11.93 1.39 -24.15
C ARG A 151 12.72 1.68 -22.88
N THR A 152 13.92 1.11 -22.79
CA THR A 152 14.88 1.31 -21.70
C THR A 152 15.31 2.77 -21.54
N HIS A 153 15.38 3.54 -22.64
CA HIS A 153 15.66 4.96 -22.56
C HIS A 153 14.45 5.76 -22.06
N VAL A 154 13.23 5.38 -22.46
CA VAL A 154 12.01 6.00 -21.94
C VAL A 154 11.86 5.74 -20.45
N TYR A 155 12.07 4.51 -19.99
CA TYR A 155 12.02 4.14 -18.57
C TYR A 155 12.97 4.97 -17.71
N ARG A 156 14.26 5.05 -18.09
CA ARG A 156 15.25 5.89 -17.39
C ARG A 156 14.84 7.36 -17.38
N LYS A 157 14.21 7.83 -18.46
CA LYS A 157 13.75 9.21 -18.57
C LYS A 157 12.58 9.48 -17.63
N LEU A 158 11.54 8.63 -17.64
CA LEU A 158 10.39 8.73 -16.73
C LEU A 158 10.83 8.71 -15.27
N LYS A 159 11.75 7.80 -14.91
CA LYS A 159 12.34 7.69 -13.57
C LYS A 159 13.10 8.93 -13.13
N SER A 160 13.93 9.48 -14.01
CA SER A 160 14.66 10.72 -13.71
C SER A 160 13.76 11.97 -13.66
N LEU A 161 12.54 11.88 -14.21
CA LEU A 161 11.51 12.93 -14.18
C LEU A 161 10.48 12.72 -13.05
N GLY A 162 10.53 11.61 -12.31
CA GLY A 162 9.59 11.26 -11.25
C GLY A 162 8.17 10.98 -11.75
N LEU A 163 8.05 10.48 -12.98
CA LEU A 163 6.78 10.23 -13.68
C LEU A 163 6.49 8.73 -13.86
N ASP A 164 7.33 7.85 -13.37
CA ASP A 164 7.20 6.40 -13.52
C ASP A 164 6.24 5.79 -12.51
N GLY A 165 5.43 4.85 -13.01
CA GLY A 165 4.87 3.77 -12.19
C GLY A 165 5.92 2.71 -11.95
N THR A 166 5.80 1.93 -10.88
CA THR A 166 6.78 0.87 -10.58
C THR A 166 6.70 -0.21 -11.67
N HIS A 167 7.83 -0.61 -12.26
CA HIS A 167 7.84 -1.75 -13.19
C HIS A 167 8.15 -3.04 -12.42
N LEU A 168 7.18 -3.96 -12.39
CA LEU A 168 7.28 -5.23 -11.67
C LEU A 168 7.25 -6.41 -12.63
N LEU A 169 8.21 -7.30 -12.48
CA LEU A 169 8.22 -8.59 -13.16
C LEU A 169 7.80 -9.69 -12.17
N ILE A 170 6.72 -10.39 -12.46
CA ILE A 170 6.23 -11.52 -11.67
C ILE A 170 6.56 -12.81 -12.40
N LEU A 171 7.21 -13.75 -11.71
CA LEU A 171 7.51 -15.08 -12.24
C LEU A 171 6.54 -16.09 -11.63
N GLY A 172 5.74 -16.72 -12.47
CA GLY A 172 4.68 -17.63 -12.11
C GLY A 172 3.30 -16.97 -12.21
N ALA A 173 2.40 -17.57 -12.99
CA ALA A 173 0.99 -17.21 -13.17
C ALA A 173 0.05 -18.18 -12.40
N GLY A 174 0.59 -18.99 -11.49
CA GLY A 174 -0.21 -19.76 -10.55
C GLY A 174 -1.01 -18.86 -9.59
N GLN A 175 -1.79 -19.47 -8.68
CA GLN A 175 -2.73 -18.74 -7.80
C GLN A 175 -2.12 -17.52 -7.07
N VAL A 176 -0.90 -17.67 -6.54
CA VAL A 176 -0.21 -16.57 -5.83
C VAL A 176 0.21 -15.47 -6.81
N GLY A 177 0.78 -15.85 -7.95
CA GLY A 177 1.25 -14.89 -8.96
C GLY A 177 0.11 -14.12 -9.62
N ALA A 178 -0.97 -14.81 -9.99
CA ALA A 178 -2.19 -14.20 -10.51
C ALA A 178 -2.80 -13.21 -9.52
N SER A 179 -3.00 -13.62 -8.26
CA SER A 179 -3.54 -12.72 -7.22
C SER A 179 -2.63 -11.52 -6.95
N THR A 180 -1.31 -11.72 -7.01
CA THR A 180 -0.32 -10.65 -6.84
C THR A 180 -0.38 -9.67 -8.01
N ALA A 181 -0.51 -10.17 -9.24
CA ALA A 181 -0.68 -9.35 -10.43
C ALA A 181 -1.98 -8.54 -10.37
N GLU A 182 -3.10 -9.15 -9.99
CA GLU A 182 -4.41 -8.49 -9.84
C GLU A 182 -4.36 -7.32 -8.85
N LEU A 183 -3.72 -7.51 -7.68
CA LEU A 183 -3.59 -6.46 -6.68
C LEU A 183 -2.70 -5.31 -7.14
N LEU A 184 -1.60 -5.61 -7.83
CA LEU A 184 -0.60 -4.61 -8.22
C LEU A 184 -0.97 -3.86 -9.50
N ALA A 185 -1.67 -4.51 -10.44
CA ALA A 185 -2.14 -3.89 -11.67
C ALA A 185 -3.24 -2.84 -11.42
N GLY A 186 -3.95 -2.92 -10.28
CA GLY A 186 -4.93 -1.92 -9.86
C GLY A 186 -4.32 -0.59 -9.39
N GLU A 187 -2.99 -0.52 -9.23
CA GLU A 187 -2.25 0.69 -8.87
C GLU A 187 -1.53 1.29 -10.10
N ARG A 188 -0.78 2.39 -9.93
CA ARG A 188 0.07 2.95 -11.00
C ARG A 188 1.33 2.11 -11.22
N ASN A 189 1.18 0.83 -11.58
CA ASN A 189 2.28 -0.10 -11.77
C ASN A 189 2.20 -0.74 -13.17
N ASP A 190 3.34 -0.90 -13.84
CA ASP A 190 3.43 -1.73 -15.05
C ASP A 190 3.83 -3.15 -14.62
N VAL A 191 2.93 -4.10 -14.82
CA VAL A 191 3.10 -5.49 -14.36
C VAL A 191 3.28 -6.40 -15.57
N THR A 192 4.41 -7.09 -15.60
CA THR A 192 4.66 -8.19 -16.54
C THR A 192 4.69 -9.52 -15.81
N VAL A 193 4.03 -10.55 -16.36
CA VAL A 193 3.98 -11.91 -15.79
C VAL A 193 4.62 -12.91 -16.75
N ILE A 194 5.53 -13.74 -16.23
CA ILE A 194 6.17 -14.83 -16.98
C ILE A 194 5.73 -16.18 -16.43
N ASP A 195 5.26 -17.08 -17.29
CA ASP A 195 5.01 -18.49 -16.92
C ASP A 195 5.22 -19.41 -18.14
N ARG A 196 5.44 -20.70 -17.91
CA ARG A 196 5.50 -21.71 -18.97
C ARG A 196 4.10 -22.15 -19.40
N ASP A 197 3.11 -22.06 -18.52
CA ASP A 197 1.72 -22.39 -18.80
C ASP A 197 1.04 -21.27 -19.58
N SER A 198 0.87 -21.50 -20.88
CA SER A 198 0.20 -20.54 -21.77
C SER A 198 -1.27 -20.35 -21.46
N HIS A 199 -1.95 -21.38 -20.92
CA HIS A 199 -3.36 -21.30 -20.58
C HIS A 199 -3.56 -20.42 -19.32
N ALA A 200 -2.70 -20.58 -18.30
CA ALA A 200 -2.73 -19.71 -17.12
C ALA A 200 -2.47 -18.23 -17.49
N LEU A 201 -1.52 -17.97 -18.40
CA LEU A 201 -1.25 -16.61 -18.88
C LEU A 201 -2.43 -16.02 -19.64
N GLN A 202 -3.04 -16.78 -20.54
CA GLN A 202 -4.21 -16.33 -21.30
C GLN A 202 -5.37 -15.96 -20.35
N GLN A 203 -5.66 -16.81 -19.35
CA GLN A 203 -6.70 -16.53 -18.37
C GLN A 203 -6.42 -15.27 -17.55
N LEU A 204 -5.15 -14.95 -17.29
CA LEU A 204 -4.76 -13.75 -16.57
C LEU A 204 -4.93 -12.50 -17.43
N GLU A 205 -4.44 -12.53 -18.67
CA GLU A 205 -4.53 -11.42 -19.64
C GLU A 205 -6.00 -11.09 -20.00
N GLU A 206 -6.90 -12.08 -20.00
CA GLU A 206 -8.34 -11.85 -20.20
C GLU A 206 -9.02 -11.13 -19.02
N ARG A 207 -8.43 -11.19 -17.82
CA ARG A 207 -9.04 -10.68 -16.57
C ARG A 207 -8.48 -9.33 -16.13
N ILE A 208 -7.20 -9.05 -16.40
CA ILE A 208 -6.50 -7.85 -15.96
C ILE A 208 -5.56 -7.33 -17.07
N ASP A 209 -5.37 -6.01 -17.11
CA ASP A 209 -4.41 -5.38 -18.04
C ASP A 209 -2.98 -5.58 -17.54
N VAL A 210 -2.38 -6.70 -17.94
CA VAL A 210 -0.99 -7.05 -17.64
C VAL A 210 -0.31 -7.59 -18.88
N ARG A 211 0.99 -7.36 -18.99
CA ARG A 211 1.77 -7.99 -20.06
C ARG A 211 2.10 -9.42 -19.66
N VAL A 212 1.94 -10.37 -20.59
CA VAL A 212 2.34 -11.77 -20.37
C VAL A 212 3.50 -12.18 -21.27
N VAL A 213 4.37 -13.06 -20.77
CA VAL A 213 5.45 -13.70 -21.55
C VAL A 213 5.43 -15.20 -21.27
N ASN A 214 5.23 -15.99 -22.31
CA ASN A 214 5.35 -17.45 -22.19
C ASN A 214 6.82 -17.87 -22.27
N GLY A 215 7.32 -18.55 -21.23
CA GLY A 215 8.69 -19.05 -21.24
C GLY A 215 9.21 -19.54 -19.89
N ASP A 216 10.43 -20.06 -19.92
CA ASP A 216 11.13 -20.54 -18.74
C ASP A 216 11.75 -19.38 -17.94
N CYS A 217 11.32 -19.21 -16.69
CA CYS A 217 11.82 -18.16 -15.79
C CYS A 217 13.31 -18.30 -15.42
N THR A 218 13.96 -19.43 -15.75
CA THR A 218 15.40 -19.63 -15.55
C THR A 218 16.25 -19.19 -16.75
N HIS A 219 15.62 -18.72 -17.83
CA HIS A 219 16.31 -18.35 -19.06
C HIS A 219 16.53 -16.82 -19.14
N PRO A 220 17.78 -16.34 -19.30
CA PRO A 220 18.06 -14.90 -19.36
C PRO A 220 17.34 -14.14 -20.49
N ASP A 221 17.19 -14.76 -21.66
CA ASP A 221 16.49 -14.19 -22.81
C ASP A 221 14.98 -14.02 -22.56
N VAL A 222 14.36 -14.97 -21.86
CA VAL A 222 12.96 -14.88 -21.44
C VAL A 222 12.77 -13.75 -20.42
N LEU A 223 13.66 -13.64 -19.43
CA LEU A 223 13.65 -12.56 -18.44
C LEU A 223 13.84 -11.18 -19.09
N ALA A 224 14.76 -11.08 -20.06
CA ALA A 224 14.97 -9.86 -20.85
C ALA A 224 13.72 -9.51 -21.68
N ALA A 225 13.07 -10.49 -22.31
CA ALA A 225 11.83 -10.28 -23.06
C ALA A 225 10.69 -9.76 -22.16
N GLY A 226 10.68 -10.18 -20.90
CA GLY A 226 9.80 -9.67 -19.84
C GLY A 226 10.14 -8.27 -19.33
N GLY A 227 11.23 -7.65 -19.79
CA GLY A 227 11.62 -6.29 -19.41
C GLY A 227 12.40 -6.21 -18.09
N LEU A 228 13.07 -7.29 -17.67
CA LEU A 228 13.85 -7.30 -16.43
C LEU A 228 14.97 -6.25 -16.38
N GLU A 229 15.46 -5.80 -17.54
CA GLU A 229 16.51 -4.76 -17.67
C GLU A 229 16.15 -3.44 -16.97
N ASP A 230 14.86 -3.08 -16.98
CA ASP A 230 14.34 -1.83 -16.42
C ASP A 230 13.39 -2.07 -15.24
N ALA A 231 13.25 -3.31 -14.77
CA ALA A 231 12.36 -3.63 -13.66
C ALA A 231 12.92 -3.11 -12.32
N ASP A 232 12.05 -2.47 -11.55
CA ASP A 232 12.37 -2.05 -10.18
C ASP A 232 12.32 -3.23 -9.21
N MET A 233 11.46 -4.20 -9.51
CA MET A 233 11.23 -5.36 -8.67
C MET A 233 10.99 -6.64 -9.48
N LEU A 234 11.59 -7.73 -9.01
CA LEU A 234 11.30 -9.10 -9.43
C LEU A 234 10.58 -9.83 -8.30
N VAL A 235 9.43 -10.45 -8.61
CA VAL A 235 8.63 -11.24 -7.67
C VAL A 235 8.58 -12.69 -8.17
N ALA A 236 9.43 -13.54 -7.61
CA ALA A 236 9.56 -14.94 -8.00
C ALA A 236 8.64 -15.84 -7.17
N VAL A 237 7.48 -16.20 -7.72
CA VAL A 237 6.39 -16.91 -7.02
C VAL A 237 5.92 -18.17 -7.76
N THR A 238 6.83 -18.79 -8.51
CA THR A 238 6.59 -20.07 -9.18
C THR A 238 6.36 -21.19 -8.16
N ASP A 239 6.03 -22.38 -8.64
CA ASP A 239 5.85 -23.56 -7.80
C ASP A 239 7.16 -24.22 -7.33
N SER A 240 8.31 -23.76 -7.83
CA SER A 240 9.62 -24.34 -7.58
C SER A 240 10.56 -23.34 -6.92
N ASP A 241 11.04 -23.67 -5.71
CA ASP A 241 12.06 -22.89 -5.00
C ASP A 241 13.34 -22.76 -5.85
N ALA A 242 13.71 -23.80 -6.59
CA ALA A 242 14.89 -23.79 -7.44
C ALA A 242 14.76 -22.76 -8.58
N VAL A 243 13.60 -22.69 -9.23
CA VAL A 243 13.34 -21.70 -10.28
C VAL A 243 13.37 -20.29 -9.70
N ASN A 244 12.73 -20.07 -8.56
CA ASN A 244 12.69 -18.76 -7.91
C ASN A 244 14.10 -18.28 -7.53
N LEU A 245 14.91 -19.15 -6.93
CA LEU A 245 16.29 -18.85 -6.52
C LEU A 245 17.21 -18.58 -7.71
N VAL A 246 17.12 -19.42 -8.76
CA VAL A 246 17.94 -19.26 -9.97
C VAL A 246 17.57 -17.98 -10.71
N ALA A 247 16.29 -17.69 -10.88
CA ALA A 247 15.84 -16.47 -11.55
C ALA A 247 16.30 -15.21 -10.81
N CYS A 248 16.17 -15.17 -9.47
CA CYS A 248 16.70 -14.06 -8.66
C CYS A 248 18.22 -13.92 -8.79
N ARG A 249 18.97 -15.02 -8.88
CA ARG A 249 20.42 -14.96 -9.09
C ARG A 249 20.78 -14.42 -10.47
N ILE A 250 20.08 -14.85 -11.52
CA ILE A 250 20.26 -14.33 -12.89
C ILE A 250 19.96 -12.82 -12.91
N ALA A 251 18.85 -12.41 -12.30
CA ALA A 251 18.45 -11.01 -12.15
C ALA A 251 19.54 -10.16 -11.49
N GLN A 252 20.14 -10.65 -10.41
CA GLN A 252 21.22 -9.95 -9.72
C GLN A 252 22.51 -9.84 -10.55
N VAL A 253 22.89 -10.92 -11.25
CA VAL A 253 24.17 -11.00 -11.95
C VAL A 253 24.16 -10.29 -13.29
N LEU A 254 23.10 -10.45 -14.09
CA LEU A 254 23.03 -9.94 -15.46
C LEU A 254 22.32 -8.60 -15.56
N PHE A 255 21.28 -8.38 -14.75
CA PHE A 255 20.38 -7.24 -14.88
C PHE A 255 20.50 -6.25 -13.71
N HIS A 256 21.19 -6.64 -12.64
CA HIS A 256 21.35 -5.85 -11.41
C HIS A 256 20.02 -5.34 -10.83
N THR A 257 18.96 -6.16 -10.95
CA THR A 257 17.60 -5.79 -10.53
C THR A 257 17.60 -5.35 -9.06
N PRO A 258 17.05 -4.16 -8.73
CA PRO A 258 17.19 -3.57 -7.39
C PRO A 258 16.58 -4.43 -6.29
N THR A 259 15.32 -4.86 -6.46
CA THR A 259 14.58 -5.62 -5.44
C THR A 259 14.15 -6.98 -5.98
N LYS A 260 14.43 -8.04 -5.22
CA LYS A 260 14.13 -9.43 -5.58
C LYS A 260 13.40 -10.10 -4.43
N VAL A 261 12.12 -10.37 -4.63
CA VAL A 261 11.24 -11.08 -3.70
C VAL A 261 11.11 -12.51 -4.19
N ALA A 262 11.26 -13.51 -3.31
CA ALA A 262 11.06 -14.90 -3.69
C ALA A 262 10.18 -15.66 -2.70
N ARG A 263 9.28 -16.49 -3.24
CA ARG A 263 8.57 -17.52 -2.50
C ARG A 263 9.50 -18.71 -2.28
N LEU A 264 9.71 -19.06 -1.01
CA LEU A 264 10.45 -20.25 -0.59
C LEU A 264 9.57 -21.14 0.28
N ARG A 265 9.34 -22.37 -0.16
CA ARG A 265 8.51 -23.37 0.52
C ARG A 265 9.33 -24.19 1.51
N ALA A 266 10.54 -24.59 1.14
CA ALA A 266 11.37 -25.44 1.98
C ALA A 266 11.84 -24.71 3.24
N HIS A 267 11.61 -25.32 4.40
CA HIS A 267 11.95 -24.74 5.70
C HIS A 267 13.47 -24.58 5.89
N THR A 268 14.26 -25.47 5.29
CA THR A 268 15.73 -25.49 5.39
C THR A 268 16.40 -24.18 4.93
N PHE A 269 15.79 -23.44 4.00
CA PHE A 269 16.31 -22.12 3.58
C PHE A 269 16.18 -21.05 4.68
N TYR A 270 15.21 -21.19 5.60
CA TYR A 270 15.02 -20.26 6.71
C TYR A 270 15.96 -20.54 7.88
N GLU A 271 16.39 -21.78 8.06
CA GLU A 271 17.36 -22.19 9.07
C GLU A 271 18.80 -21.78 8.73
N LYS A 272 19.05 -21.41 7.47
CA LYS A 272 20.37 -21.10 6.91
C LYS A 272 20.43 -19.69 6.32
N PRO A 273 20.28 -18.62 7.13
CA PRO A 273 20.30 -17.25 6.65
C PRO A 273 21.61 -16.88 5.93
N GLU A 274 22.73 -17.54 6.25
CA GLU A 274 24.03 -17.36 5.61
C GLU A 274 24.00 -17.60 4.09
N LEU A 275 23.05 -18.40 3.59
CA LEU A 275 22.88 -18.64 2.15
C LEU A 275 22.49 -17.38 1.38
N PHE A 276 21.92 -16.36 2.04
CA PHE A 276 21.41 -15.13 1.43
C PHE A 276 22.30 -13.92 1.69
N GLU A 277 23.48 -14.12 2.30
CA GLU A 277 24.45 -13.06 2.50
C GLU A 277 25.08 -12.60 1.19
N ARG A 278 25.87 -11.52 1.23
CA ARG A 278 26.49 -10.92 0.03
C ARG A 278 27.27 -11.97 -0.76
N GLY A 279 26.85 -12.19 -2.01
CA GLY A 279 27.46 -13.17 -2.90
C GLY A 279 26.72 -14.52 -2.98
N GLY A 280 25.80 -14.79 -2.05
CA GLY A 280 24.94 -15.99 -2.01
C GLY A 280 23.70 -15.92 -2.91
N LEU A 281 22.61 -16.57 -2.47
CA LEU A 281 21.31 -16.56 -3.13
C LEU A 281 20.73 -15.14 -3.09
N ALA A 282 20.61 -14.51 -4.26
CA ALA A 282 20.35 -13.08 -4.39
C ALA A 282 18.86 -12.72 -4.20
N VAL A 283 18.31 -13.01 -3.04
CA VAL A 283 16.92 -12.72 -2.67
C VAL A 283 16.92 -11.72 -1.52
N ASP A 284 16.29 -10.56 -1.74
CA ASP A 284 16.21 -9.47 -0.76
C ASP A 284 15.08 -9.72 0.25
N VAL A 285 13.95 -10.27 -0.23
CA VAL A 285 12.77 -10.57 0.60
C VAL A 285 12.32 -12.01 0.37
N ARG A 286 12.21 -12.78 1.45
CA ARG A 286 11.79 -14.19 1.42
C ARG A 286 10.39 -14.31 1.97
N ILE A 287 9.50 -14.97 1.24
CA ILE A 287 8.11 -15.20 1.64
C ILE A 287 7.84 -16.70 1.68
N SER A 288 7.28 -17.19 2.78
CA SER A 288 6.69 -18.53 2.85
C SER A 288 5.22 -18.39 3.19
N PRO A 289 4.32 -18.38 2.19
CA PRO A 289 2.88 -18.32 2.43
C PRO A 289 2.42 -19.40 3.40
N GLU A 290 2.96 -20.62 3.25
CA GLU A 290 2.63 -21.76 4.10
C GLU A 290 3.01 -21.52 5.57
N GLN A 291 4.18 -20.95 5.84
CA GLN A 291 4.58 -20.61 7.22
C GLN A 291 3.77 -19.44 7.78
N ILE A 292 3.44 -18.44 6.96
CA ILE A 292 2.60 -17.29 7.37
C ILE A 292 1.23 -17.80 7.81
N VAL A 293 0.60 -18.65 6.99
CA VAL A 293 -0.70 -19.26 7.31
C VAL A 293 -0.60 -20.17 8.54
N THR A 294 0.42 -21.04 8.60
CA THR A 294 0.64 -21.92 9.76
C THR A 294 0.76 -21.10 11.05
N ARG A 295 1.54 -20.02 11.05
CA ARG A 295 1.70 -19.13 12.20
C ARG A 295 0.40 -18.42 12.57
N GLN A 296 -0.42 -18.01 11.61
CA GLN A 296 -1.73 -17.42 11.88
C GLN A 296 -2.67 -18.43 12.55
N ILE A 297 -2.72 -19.67 12.05
CA ILE A 297 -3.53 -20.73 12.65
C ILE A 297 -3.05 -21.06 14.07
N LEU A 298 -1.74 -21.22 14.27
CA LEU A 298 -1.15 -21.45 15.59
C LEU A 298 -1.51 -20.33 16.58
N ARG A 299 -1.46 -19.06 16.16
CA ARG A 299 -1.82 -17.93 17.03
C ARG A 299 -3.28 -18.00 17.49
N VAL A 300 -4.20 -18.39 16.62
CA VAL A 300 -5.61 -18.58 16.98
C VAL A 300 -5.77 -19.76 17.95
N ILE A 301 -5.04 -20.86 17.73
CA ILE A 301 -5.05 -22.03 18.62
C ILE A 301 -4.49 -21.68 20.03
N GLU A 302 -3.39 -20.92 20.09
CA GLU A 302 -2.78 -20.44 21.35
C GLU A 302 -3.69 -19.49 22.15
N HIS A 303 -4.67 -18.88 21.48
CA HIS A 303 -5.60 -17.91 22.04
C HIS A 303 -7.06 -18.36 21.83
N PRO A 304 -7.53 -19.41 22.55
CA PRO A 304 -8.87 -19.97 22.33
C PRO A 304 -9.99 -18.93 22.51
N GLY A 305 -10.71 -18.62 21.43
CA GLY A 305 -11.74 -17.58 21.40
C GLY A 305 -11.45 -16.48 20.39
N ALA A 306 -10.17 -16.26 20.08
CA ALA A 306 -9.76 -15.28 19.10
C ALA A 306 -10.28 -15.65 17.72
N LEU A 307 -10.96 -14.71 17.09
CA LEU A 307 -11.28 -14.75 15.66
C LEU A 307 -10.04 -14.40 14.83
N GLN A 308 -9.23 -13.46 15.32
CA GLN A 308 -8.06 -12.98 14.61
C GLN A 308 -7.00 -12.43 15.57
N VAL A 309 -5.72 -12.63 15.26
CA VAL A 309 -4.58 -12.10 16.02
C VAL A 309 -3.57 -11.46 15.07
N LEU A 310 -3.32 -10.16 15.24
CA LEU A 310 -2.37 -9.36 14.45
C LEU A 310 -1.27 -8.79 15.35
N ASP A 311 -0.02 -8.87 14.91
CA ASP A 311 1.14 -8.32 15.62
C ASP A 311 1.58 -7.01 14.96
N PHE A 312 1.92 -6.02 15.79
CA PHE A 312 2.41 -4.70 15.39
C PHE A 312 3.72 -4.39 16.11
N ALA A 313 4.47 -3.42 15.59
CA ALA A 313 5.71 -2.93 16.19
C ALA A 313 6.70 -4.05 16.56
N GLY A 314 6.97 -4.95 15.62
CA GLY A 314 7.87 -6.09 15.84
C GLY A 314 7.40 -7.08 16.91
N GLY A 315 6.10 -7.11 17.22
CA GLY A 315 5.51 -8.00 18.23
C GLY A 315 5.36 -7.38 19.63
N ALA A 316 5.65 -6.10 19.80
CA ALA A 316 5.43 -5.42 21.09
C ALA A 316 3.94 -5.16 21.37
N VAL A 317 3.16 -4.93 20.33
CA VAL A 317 1.72 -4.64 20.40
C VAL A 317 0.96 -5.68 19.60
N ARG A 318 -0.20 -6.09 20.09
CA ARG A 318 -1.06 -7.08 19.46
C ARG A 318 -2.49 -6.59 19.40
N MET A 319 -3.14 -6.83 18.26
CA MET A 319 -4.59 -6.69 18.12
C MET A 319 -5.21 -8.07 18.09
N VAL A 320 -6.29 -8.26 18.84
CA VAL A 320 -7.08 -9.48 18.86
C VAL A 320 -8.54 -9.14 18.61
N ALA A 321 -9.18 -9.88 17.71
CA ALA A 321 -10.63 -9.85 17.53
C ALA A 321 -11.25 -11.00 18.32
N GLU A 322 -12.22 -10.69 19.18
CA GLU A 322 -12.93 -11.66 20.02
C GLU A 322 -14.44 -11.50 19.89
N THR A 323 -15.19 -12.59 19.96
CA THR A 323 -16.64 -12.52 20.14
C THR A 323 -16.97 -12.37 21.61
N ALA A 324 -17.75 -11.34 21.96
CA ALA A 324 -18.19 -11.09 23.32
C ALA A 324 -19.22 -12.16 23.75
N GLU A 325 -18.91 -12.92 24.80
CA GLU A 325 -19.79 -13.98 25.31
C GLU A 325 -20.63 -13.51 26.51
N GLU A 326 -21.86 -14.00 26.59
CA GLU A 326 -22.73 -13.73 27.74
C GLU A 326 -22.06 -14.14 29.05
N GLY A 327 -22.19 -13.29 30.08
CA GLY A 327 -21.54 -13.49 31.38
C GLY A 327 -20.08 -13.03 31.47
N ALA A 328 -19.50 -12.51 30.38
CA ALA A 328 -18.17 -11.91 30.44
C ALA A 328 -18.17 -10.55 31.19
N PRO A 329 -17.06 -10.19 31.88
CA PRO A 329 -17.00 -8.99 32.73
C PRO A 329 -17.41 -7.66 32.09
N LEU A 330 -17.25 -7.50 30.77
CA LEU A 330 -17.55 -6.27 30.03
C LEU A 330 -18.86 -6.29 29.25
N VAL A 331 -19.48 -7.46 29.12
CA VAL A 331 -20.72 -7.59 28.35
C VAL A 331 -21.88 -6.93 29.13
N GLY A 332 -22.70 -6.18 28.41
CA GLY A 332 -23.77 -5.33 28.93
C GLY A 332 -23.31 -3.97 29.48
N LYS A 333 -22.00 -3.73 29.60
CA LYS A 333 -21.44 -2.50 30.18
C LYS A 333 -21.03 -1.49 29.11
N PRO A 334 -21.12 -0.17 29.40
CA PRO A 334 -20.61 0.84 28.50
C PRO A 334 -19.08 0.86 28.51
N LEU A 335 -18.45 1.31 27.42
CA LEU A 335 -16.99 1.39 27.32
C LEU A 335 -16.34 2.30 28.38
N THR A 336 -17.08 3.22 28.99
CA THR A 336 -16.60 3.98 30.16
C THR A 336 -16.22 3.10 31.35
N GLU A 337 -16.92 1.97 31.56
CA GLU A 337 -16.60 1.05 32.65
C GLU A 337 -15.36 0.20 32.37
N PHE A 338 -14.92 0.14 31.11
CA PHE A 338 -13.72 -0.59 30.70
C PHE A 338 -12.47 -0.17 31.51
N ARG A 339 -12.27 1.14 31.70
CA ARG A 339 -11.19 1.69 32.55
C ARG A 339 -11.39 1.44 34.04
N ARG A 340 -12.63 1.22 34.51
CA ARG A 340 -12.90 0.88 35.93
C ARG A 340 -12.62 -0.58 36.22
N VAL A 341 -12.95 -1.46 35.28
CA VAL A 341 -12.72 -2.90 35.40
C VAL A 341 -11.22 -3.21 35.32
N VAL A 342 -10.46 -2.45 34.52
CA VAL A 342 -9.01 -2.59 34.44
C VAL A 342 -8.30 -1.22 34.39
N PRO A 343 -7.89 -0.68 35.55
CA PRO A 343 -7.37 0.69 35.69
C PRO A 343 -6.02 0.96 35.01
N ASP A 344 -5.15 -0.06 34.92
CA ASP A 344 -3.77 0.04 34.41
C ASP A 344 -3.61 -0.61 33.02
N MET A 345 -4.61 -0.46 32.14
CA MET A 345 -4.48 -0.99 30.78
C MET A 345 -3.79 -0.05 29.81
N ASP A 346 -2.68 -0.56 29.26
CA ASP A 346 -2.16 -0.15 27.96
C ASP A 346 -2.96 -0.83 26.83
N ALA A 347 -4.30 -0.77 26.90
CA ALA A 347 -5.16 -1.42 25.92
C ALA A 347 -6.39 -0.59 25.55
N ARG A 348 -6.84 -0.75 24.30
CA ARG A 348 -7.89 0.05 23.68
C ARG A 348 -8.75 -0.82 22.78
N ILE A 349 -10.06 -0.60 22.84
CA ILE A 349 -10.98 -1.13 21.82
C ILE A 349 -10.84 -0.28 20.56
N ALA A 350 -10.37 -0.89 19.48
CA ALA A 350 -10.15 -0.25 18.20
C ALA A 350 -11.43 -0.19 17.35
N ALA A 351 -12.21 -1.27 17.35
CA ALA A 351 -13.46 -1.38 16.63
C ALA A 351 -14.40 -2.38 17.31
N ILE A 352 -15.70 -2.24 17.05
CA ILE A 352 -16.72 -3.22 17.41
C ILE A 352 -17.52 -3.48 16.14
N PHE A 353 -17.80 -4.75 15.83
CA PHE A 353 -18.74 -5.12 14.78
C PHE A 353 -19.92 -5.87 15.37
N ARG A 354 -21.13 -5.50 14.96
CA ARG A 354 -22.38 -6.14 15.39
C ARG A 354 -23.17 -6.48 14.15
N ASN A 355 -23.49 -7.76 13.96
CA ASN A 355 -24.21 -8.24 12.76
C ASN A 355 -23.53 -7.79 11.44
N GLY A 356 -22.20 -7.71 11.43
CA GLY A 356 -21.41 -7.26 10.27
C GLY A 356 -21.29 -5.74 10.09
N GLU A 357 -21.97 -4.93 10.89
CA GLU A 357 -21.89 -3.47 10.82
C GLU A 357 -20.85 -2.90 11.80
N SER A 358 -20.06 -1.93 11.33
CA SER A 358 -19.03 -1.29 12.16
C SER A 358 -19.64 -0.28 13.13
N ILE A 359 -19.38 -0.47 14.42
CA ILE A 359 -19.73 0.44 15.50
C ILE A 359 -18.46 1.13 16.01
N ARG A 360 -18.42 2.45 15.87
CA ARG A 360 -17.30 3.25 16.38
C ARG A 360 -17.27 3.20 17.92
N PRO A 361 -16.15 2.81 18.55
CA PRO A 361 -16.07 2.64 20.00
C PRO A 361 -16.09 3.99 20.71
N ARG A 362 -17.29 4.44 21.09
CA ARG A 362 -17.52 5.64 21.90
C ARG A 362 -17.79 5.24 23.35
N SER A 363 -17.59 6.19 24.27
CA SER A 363 -17.75 6.01 25.71
C SER A 363 -19.09 5.39 26.15
N HIS A 364 -20.18 5.73 25.47
CA HIS A 364 -21.54 5.26 25.77
C HIS A 364 -21.91 3.94 25.11
N VAL A 365 -21.12 3.46 24.15
CA VAL A 365 -21.40 2.20 23.44
C VAL A 365 -21.33 1.05 24.44
N ARG A 366 -22.34 0.18 24.43
CA ARG A 366 -22.40 -1.02 25.25
C ARG A 366 -22.02 -2.22 24.42
N ILE A 367 -21.14 -3.05 24.96
CA ILE A 367 -20.79 -4.34 24.35
C ILE A 367 -21.94 -5.29 24.62
N GLU A 368 -22.47 -5.91 23.57
CA GLU A 368 -23.54 -6.90 23.64
C GLU A 368 -22.99 -8.30 23.35
N PRO A 369 -23.65 -9.37 23.85
CA PRO A 369 -23.30 -10.73 23.44
C PRO A 369 -23.33 -10.87 21.91
N GLY A 370 -22.31 -11.50 21.34
CA GLY A 370 -22.17 -11.67 19.89
C GLY A 370 -21.42 -10.53 19.18
N ASP A 371 -21.10 -9.43 19.86
CA ASP A 371 -20.26 -8.38 19.29
C ASP A 371 -18.85 -8.92 19.00
N GLU A 372 -18.32 -8.62 17.81
CA GLU A 372 -16.92 -8.83 17.47
C GLU A 372 -16.12 -7.60 17.91
N VAL A 373 -15.36 -7.73 18.99
CA VAL A 373 -14.62 -6.63 19.61
C VAL A 373 -13.14 -6.75 19.26
N PHE A 374 -12.60 -5.72 18.62
CA PHE A 374 -11.19 -5.61 18.28
C PHE A 374 -10.45 -4.87 19.39
N LEU A 375 -9.60 -5.59 20.12
CA LEU A 375 -8.81 -5.09 21.23
C LEU A 375 -7.35 -4.97 20.82
N VAL A 376 -6.73 -3.82 21.08
CA VAL A 376 -5.28 -3.59 20.92
C VAL A 376 -4.64 -3.48 22.30
N ALA A 377 -3.55 -4.20 22.54
CA ALA A 377 -2.82 -4.17 23.80
C ALA A 377 -1.34 -4.56 23.67
N GLU A 378 -0.56 -4.37 24.74
CA GLU A 378 0.76 -5.00 24.88
C GLU A 378 0.64 -6.53 24.77
N THR A 379 1.50 -7.13 23.96
CA THR A 379 1.49 -8.58 23.66
C THR A 379 1.48 -9.47 24.91
N ARG A 380 2.16 -9.06 25.98
CA ARG A 380 2.24 -9.83 27.23
C ARG A 380 0.94 -9.82 28.03
N LYS A 381 0.13 -8.77 27.91
CA LYS A 381 -1.10 -8.56 28.69
C LYS A 381 -2.37 -8.94 27.93
N ILE A 382 -2.28 -9.18 26.61
CA ILE A 382 -3.43 -9.44 25.73
C ILE A 382 -4.35 -10.57 26.23
N ARG A 383 -3.77 -11.65 26.78
CA ARG A 383 -4.53 -12.81 27.29
C ARG A 383 -5.40 -12.46 28.50
N ASP A 384 -4.94 -11.55 29.35
CA ASP A 384 -5.72 -11.12 30.52
C ASP A 384 -6.92 -10.28 30.09
N TYR A 385 -6.76 -9.50 29.02
CA TYR A 385 -7.83 -8.66 28.50
C TYR A 385 -8.86 -9.42 27.68
N MET A 386 -8.46 -10.50 26.98
CA MET A 386 -9.42 -11.40 26.33
C MET A 386 -10.43 -11.99 27.32
N ARG A 387 -10.01 -12.27 28.57
CA ARG A 387 -10.89 -12.79 29.63
C ARG A 387 -12.00 -11.82 30.04
N LEU A 388 -11.89 -10.56 29.66
CA LEU A 388 -12.91 -9.55 29.94
C LEU A 388 -14.10 -9.64 28.99
N LEU A 389 -13.88 -10.23 27.81
CA LEU A 389 -14.89 -10.44 26.75
C LEU A 389 -15.39 -11.88 26.71
N ARG A 390 -14.71 -12.81 27.41
CA ARG A 390 -15.08 -14.21 27.46
C ARG A 390 -14.85 -14.87 28.83
N PRO A 391 -15.80 -15.68 29.35
CA PRO A 391 -15.57 -16.49 30.54
C PRO A 391 -14.44 -17.52 30.34
N LEU A 392 -13.62 -17.73 31.37
CA LEU A 392 -12.57 -18.76 31.36
C LEU A 392 -13.19 -20.17 31.31
N LYS A 393 -13.10 -20.85 30.16
CA LYS A 393 -13.35 -22.29 30.09
C LYS A 393 -12.19 -23.03 30.77
N LYS A 394 -12.49 -23.87 31.77
CA LYS A 394 -11.50 -24.73 32.42
C LYS A 394 -10.87 -25.68 31.39
N GLY A 395 -9.54 -25.72 31.38
CA GLY A 395 -8.75 -26.46 30.40
C GLY A 395 -9.06 -27.95 30.38
N GLY A 396 -9.40 -28.46 29.20
CA GLY A 396 -9.17 -29.84 28.81
C GLY A 396 -8.03 -29.85 27.78
N HIS A 397 -7.36 -30.99 27.64
CA HIS A 397 -6.41 -31.19 26.55
C HIS A 397 -7.09 -30.82 25.21
N SER A 398 -6.60 -29.80 24.50
CA SER A 398 -7.18 -29.42 23.22
C SER A 398 -6.79 -30.49 22.20
N ARG A 399 -7.73 -31.40 21.95
CA ARG A 399 -7.65 -32.33 20.83
C ARG A 399 -7.85 -31.53 19.56
N ILE A 400 -6.86 -31.57 18.68
CA ILE A 400 -6.88 -30.87 17.40
C ILE A 400 -6.93 -31.92 16.31
N THR A 401 -7.87 -31.78 15.38
CA THR A 401 -7.94 -32.63 14.18
C THR A 401 -7.69 -31.75 12.97
N ILE A 402 -6.67 -32.10 12.19
CA ILE A 402 -6.28 -31.42 10.96
C ILE A 402 -6.77 -32.27 9.80
N ALA A 403 -7.62 -31.70 8.95
CA ALA A 403 -8.06 -32.34 7.71
C ALA A 403 -7.15 -31.87 6.57
N GLY A 404 -6.38 -32.80 6.00
CA GLY A 404 -5.38 -32.57 4.96
C GLY A 404 -3.96 -32.47 5.53
N ALA A 405 -3.04 -33.20 4.90
CA ALA A 405 -1.61 -33.25 5.23
C ALA A 405 -0.74 -32.65 4.10
N GLY A 406 -1.26 -31.63 3.43
CA GLY A 406 -0.46 -30.75 2.57
C GLY A 406 0.61 -30.00 3.39
N ASN A 407 1.38 -29.11 2.74
CA ASN A 407 2.49 -28.42 3.42
C ASN A 407 2.05 -27.67 4.69
N ILE A 408 0.91 -26.96 4.65
CA ILE A 408 0.35 -26.28 5.83
C ILE A 408 -0.06 -27.28 6.91
N GLY A 409 -0.77 -28.36 6.54
CA GLY A 409 -1.26 -29.36 7.48
C GLY A 409 -0.13 -30.09 8.22
N LEU A 410 0.92 -30.47 7.49
CA LEU A 410 2.14 -31.07 8.05
C LEU A 410 2.87 -30.07 8.97
N ASN A 411 3.15 -28.85 8.49
CA ASN A 411 3.85 -27.84 9.28
C ASN A 411 3.08 -27.51 10.58
N LEU A 412 1.75 -27.42 10.49
CA LEU A 412 0.88 -27.18 11.64
C LEU A 412 0.91 -28.37 12.61
N ALA A 413 0.84 -29.60 12.10
CA ALA A 413 0.89 -30.78 12.94
C ALA A 413 2.22 -30.88 13.70
N GLN A 414 3.34 -30.67 13.02
CA GLN A 414 4.67 -30.65 13.65
C GLN A 414 4.78 -29.58 14.74
N ALA A 415 4.40 -28.34 14.43
CA ALA A 415 4.45 -27.25 15.39
C ALA A 415 3.53 -27.44 16.62
N LEU A 416 2.43 -28.20 16.46
CA LEU A 416 1.51 -28.52 17.55
C LEU A 416 1.94 -29.75 18.36
N SER A 417 2.59 -30.73 17.73
CA SER A 417 3.13 -31.93 18.40
C SER A 417 4.25 -31.59 19.39
N GLU A 418 5.02 -30.53 19.14
CA GLU A 418 5.99 -29.99 20.09
C GLU A 418 5.34 -29.36 21.34
N GLN A 419 4.02 -29.10 21.30
CA GLN A 419 3.26 -28.48 22.37
C GLN A 419 2.37 -29.49 23.11
N ARG A 420 1.58 -29.02 24.09
CA ARG A 420 0.70 -29.87 24.94
C ARG A 420 -0.59 -30.33 24.25
N TYR A 421 -0.60 -30.43 22.92
CA TYR A 421 -1.80 -30.75 22.13
C TYR A 421 -1.82 -32.21 21.70
N HIS A 422 -3.02 -32.79 21.62
CA HIS A 422 -3.21 -34.10 20.99
C HIS A 422 -3.68 -33.88 19.56
N VAL A 423 -2.78 -34.07 18.60
CA VAL A 423 -3.02 -33.81 17.18
C VAL A 423 -3.42 -35.10 16.47
N LYS A 424 -4.43 -35.04 15.62
CA LYS A 424 -4.76 -36.09 14.65
C LYS A 424 -4.79 -35.47 13.26
N VAL A 425 -4.15 -36.12 12.29
CA VAL A 425 -4.17 -35.68 10.89
C VAL A 425 -4.95 -36.69 10.06
N ILE A 426 -5.89 -36.19 9.25
CA ILE A 426 -6.69 -36.99 8.32
C ILE A 426 -6.23 -36.63 6.91
N GLU A 427 -5.67 -37.60 6.18
CA GLU A 427 -5.20 -37.43 4.81
C GLU A 427 -5.88 -38.45 3.91
N HIS A 428 -6.40 -37.99 2.77
CA HIS A 428 -7.11 -38.84 1.81
C HIS A 428 -6.14 -39.71 1.00
N SER A 429 -4.96 -39.17 0.67
CA SER A 429 -3.94 -39.87 -0.11
C SER A 429 -3.12 -40.80 0.78
N ARG A 430 -3.21 -42.11 0.53
CA ARG A 430 -2.47 -43.13 1.31
C ARG A 430 -0.96 -42.91 1.30
N GLU A 431 -0.37 -42.59 0.15
CA GLU A 431 1.07 -42.34 0.01
C GLU A 431 1.50 -41.16 0.88
N ARG A 432 0.85 -40.00 0.68
CA ARG A 432 1.07 -38.81 1.51
C ARG A 432 0.87 -39.07 3.00
N ALA A 433 -0.15 -39.83 3.38
CA ALA A 433 -0.42 -40.18 4.78
C ALA A 433 0.74 -40.98 5.40
N GLN A 434 1.32 -41.93 4.65
CA GLN A 434 2.49 -42.70 5.10
C GLN A 434 3.71 -41.80 5.28
N THR A 435 4.04 -40.95 4.31
CA THR A 435 5.15 -40.00 4.43
C THR A 435 4.99 -39.09 5.64
N VAL A 436 3.79 -38.56 5.86
CA VAL A 436 3.52 -37.63 6.96
C VAL A 436 3.55 -38.32 8.31
N ALA A 437 3.10 -39.58 8.41
CA ALA A 437 3.15 -40.34 9.65
C ALA A 437 4.59 -40.57 10.17
N GLU A 438 5.59 -40.57 9.30
CA GLU A 438 7.01 -40.64 9.69
C GLU A 438 7.53 -39.33 10.30
N HIS A 439 6.83 -38.20 10.08
CA HIS A 439 7.28 -36.86 10.42
C HIS A 439 6.49 -36.20 11.56
N ILE A 440 5.48 -36.89 12.11
CA ILE A 440 4.66 -36.41 13.22
C ILE A 440 4.79 -37.43 14.36
N ASP A 441 5.40 -37.02 15.47
CA ASP A 441 5.36 -37.78 16.71
C ASP A 441 3.98 -37.60 17.36
N GLY A 442 3.18 -38.68 17.44
CA GLY A 442 1.82 -38.64 17.98
C GLY A 442 1.03 -39.93 17.85
#